data_AF-A0A2W4IG89-F1
#
_entry.id   AF-A0A2W4IG89-F1
#
_cell.length_a   1.000
_cell.length_b   1.000
_cell.length_c   1.000
_cell.angle_alpha   90.00
_cell.angle_beta   90.00
_cell.angle_gamma   90.00
#
_symmetry.space_group_name_H-M   'P 1'
#
loop_
_entity.id
_entity.type
_entity.pdbx_description
1 polymer ?
#
loop_
_entity_poly.entity_id
_entity_poly.type
_entity_poly.pdbx_seq_one_letter_code
_entity_poly.pdbx_strand_id
1 'polypeptide(L)'
;MKKFLNSLLVILSIFFINMGNIVIAEAEQDKIELIERYLKKYKKNLKTIAVKYKIKDEKFDENIKSFDSLLNLIGKLKENKKLSENKEKIEKYLNKNIKELNNKSKEILKTWKIQHEKDMKKLQENLLKSGKLISSKLELLINYINKVKLNKTTLNLKESLLKANLIRLKEKSKLFSDFGKENFYNQDDMKNAFKKIINETKKDIIELKNKLKEDY
;
A
#
# COMPACT_ATOMS: atom_id res chain seq x y z
N MET A 1 -0.26 4.70 13.12
CA MET A 1 -1.30 3.64 13.21
C MET A 1 -2.71 4.18 13.46
N LYS A 2 -2.99 4.92 14.55
CA LYS A 2 -4.35 5.46 14.85
C LYS A 2 -5.00 6.26 13.69
N LYS A 3 -4.23 7.09 12.97
CA LYS A 3 -4.76 7.87 11.84
C LYS A 3 -5.17 7.01 10.63
N PHE A 4 -4.43 5.94 10.31
CA PHE A 4 -4.75 5.03 9.19
C PHE A 4 -5.95 4.13 9.51
N LEU A 5 -6.05 3.66 10.76
CA LEU A 5 -7.23 2.96 11.29
C LEU A 5 -8.49 3.83 11.22
N ASN A 6 -8.38 5.11 11.61
CA ASN A 6 -9.48 6.06 11.49
C ASN A 6 -9.85 6.31 10.02
N SER A 7 -8.89 6.39 9.09
CA SER A 7 -9.20 6.54 7.65
C SER A 7 -9.91 5.31 7.07
N LEU A 8 -9.50 4.09 7.45
CA LEU A 8 -10.13 2.85 6.99
C LEU A 8 -11.53 2.67 7.60
N LEU A 9 -11.71 3.02 8.88
CA LEU A 9 -13.00 3.04 9.57
C LEU A 9 -13.92 4.13 9.03
N VAL A 10 -13.40 5.29 8.60
CA VAL A 10 -14.17 6.35 7.93
C VAL A 10 -14.61 5.91 6.53
N ILE A 11 -13.75 5.23 5.78
CA ILE A 11 -14.15 4.63 4.49
C ILE A 11 -15.22 3.56 4.70
N LEU A 12 -15.09 2.71 5.73
CA LEU A 12 -16.10 1.71 6.07
C LEU A 12 -17.39 2.34 6.62
N SER A 13 -17.32 3.40 7.42
CA SER A 13 -18.49 4.06 8.02
C SER A 13 -19.28 4.90 7.00
N ILE A 14 -18.60 5.58 6.07
CA ILE A 14 -19.26 6.21 4.91
C ILE A 14 -19.96 5.15 4.03
N PHE A 15 -19.44 3.91 4.00
CA PHE A 15 -20.07 2.78 3.30
C PHE A 15 -21.31 2.22 4.02
N PHE A 16 -21.37 2.23 5.35
CA PHE A 16 -22.54 1.78 6.12
C PHE A 16 -23.62 2.85 6.28
N ILE A 17 -23.24 4.13 6.42
CA ILE A 17 -24.18 5.25 6.57
C ILE A 17 -24.99 5.47 5.27
N ASN A 18 -24.37 5.28 4.10
CA ASN A 18 -25.09 5.33 2.81
C ASN A 18 -26.01 4.13 2.53
N MET A 19 -26.00 3.09 3.37
CA MET A 19 -26.95 1.97 3.27
C MET A 19 -28.19 2.19 4.15
N GLY A 20 -28.13 3.07 5.15
CA GLY A 20 -29.22 3.30 6.11
C GLY A 20 -30.32 4.27 5.65
N ASN A 21 -30.04 5.12 4.65
CA ASN A 21 -30.90 6.26 4.30
C ASN A 21 -31.32 6.34 2.82
N ILE A 22 -31.28 5.24 2.05
CA ILE A 22 -31.95 5.24 0.74
C ILE A 22 -33.45 5.01 0.97
N VAL A 23 -34.12 6.06 1.46
CA VAL A 23 -35.57 6.23 1.31
C VAL A 23 -35.77 6.87 -0.06
N ILE A 24 -36.01 6.06 -1.09
CA ILE A 24 -36.51 6.58 -2.37
C ILE A 24 -37.51 5.57 -2.93
N ALA A 25 -38.77 6.03 -3.00
CA ALA A 25 -39.84 5.40 -3.74
C ALA A 25 -39.61 5.69 -5.23
N GLU A 26 -39.22 4.69 -6.01
CA GLU A 26 -39.02 4.79 -7.47
C GLU A 26 -39.24 3.41 -8.12
N ALA A 27 -39.58 3.41 -9.42
CA ALA A 27 -40.13 2.28 -10.15
C ALA A 27 -39.16 1.08 -10.23
N GLU A 28 -39.67 -0.15 -10.39
CA GLU A 28 -38.88 -1.38 -10.24
C GLU A 28 -37.71 -1.55 -11.23
N GLN A 29 -37.76 -0.89 -12.39
CA GLN A 29 -36.64 -0.83 -13.34
C GLN A 29 -35.44 -0.06 -12.75
N ASP A 30 -35.69 0.89 -11.84
CA ASP A 30 -34.69 1.68 -11.13
C ASP A 30 -33.96 0.84 -10.07
N LYS A 31 -34.61 -0.16 -9.46
CA LYS A 31 -33.98 -1.04 -8.44
C LYS A 31 -32.95 -2.00 -9.01
N ILE A 32 -33.26 -2.67 -10.13
CA ILE A 32 -32.28 -3.56 -10.79
C ILE A 32 -31.12 -2.75 -11.34
N GLU A 33 -31.37 -1.56 -11.86
CA GLU A 33 -30.32 -0.66 -12.29
C GLU A 33 -29.45 -0.17 -11.13
N LEU A 34 -30.05 0.10 -9.96
CA LEU A 34 -29.31 0.42 -8.75
C LEU A 34 -28.40 -0.73 -8.31
N ILE A 35 -28.90 -1.97 -8.34
CA ILE A 35 -28.12 -3.18 -8.04
C ILE A 35 -26.95 -3.33 -9.02
N GLU A 36 -27.19 -3.14 -10.31
CA GLU A 36 -26.17 -3.20 -11.35
C GLU A 36 -25.07 -2.17 -11.11
N ARG A 37 -25.45 -0.91 -10.84
CA ARG A 37 -24.51 0.18 -10.52
C ARG A 37 -23.70 -0.14 -9.27
N TYR A 38 -24.34 -0.69 -8.23
CA TYR A 38 -23.67 -1.12 -7.01
C TYR A 38 -22.61 -2.19 -7.30
N LEU A 39 -22.99 -3.26 -8.01
CA LEU A 39 -22.09 -4.36 -8.35
C LEU A 39 -20.88 -3.89 -9.18
N LYS A 40 -21.12 -3.05 -10.20
CA LYS A 40 -20.05 -2.46 -11.02
C LYS A 40 -19.08 -1.63 -10.17
N LYS A 41 -19.60 -0.77 -9.29
CA LYS A 41 -18.79 0.09 -8.42
C LYS A 41 -18.00 -0.75 -7.41
N TYR A 42 -18.64 -1.74 -6.78
CA TYR A 42 -18.00 -2.61 -5.80
C TYR A 42 -16.89 -3.44 -6.44
N LYS A 43 -17.15 -4.08 -7.59
CA LYS A 43 -16.15 -4.82 -8.36
C LYS A 43 -14.96 -3.92 -8.75
N LYS A 44 -15.22 -2.70 -9.23
CA LYS A 44 -14.15 -1.73 -9.55
C LYS A 44 -13.29 -1.42 -8.34
N ASN A 45 -13.90 -1.17 -7.18
CA ASN A 45 -13.17 -0.89 -5.94
C ASN A 45 -12.31 -2.08 -5.49
N LEU A 46 -12.85 -3.30 -5.55
CA LEU A 46 -12.10 -4.51 -5.25
C LEU A 46 -10.87 -4.64 -6.16
N LYS A 47 -11.03 -4.42 -7.48
CA LYS A 47 -9.91 -4.43 -8.42
C LYS A 47 -8.86 -3.36 -8.11
N THR A 48 -9.28 -2.14 -7.76
CA THR A 48 -8.35 -1.06 -7.37
C THR A 48 -7.54 -1.44 -6.13
N ILE A 49 -8.18 -2.05 -5.12
CA ILE A 49 -7.50 -2.56 -3.92
C ILE A 49 -6.50 -3.65 -4.32
N ALA A 50 -6.93 -4.61 -5.15
CA ALA A 50 -6.08 -5.70 -5.61
C ALA A 50 -4.82 -5.21 -6.33
N VAL A 51 -4.94 -4.22 -7.22
CA VAL A 51 -3.80 -3.60 -7.91
C VAL A 51 -2.88 -2.88 -6.93
N LYS A 52 -3.44 -2.01 -6.06
CA LYS A 52 -2.66 -1.20 -5.11
C LYS A 52 -1.81 -2.06 -4.18
N TYR A 53 -2.39 -3.16 -3.70
CA TYR A 53 -1.78 -4.05 -2.73
C TYR A 53 -1.15 -5.31 -3.36
N LYS A 54 -1.20 -5.45 -4.69
CA LYS A 54 -0.71 -6.62 -5.43
C LYS A 54 -1.27 -7.95 -4.91
N ILE A 55 -2.58 -7.99 -4.66
CA ILE A 55 -3.29 -9.20 -4.24
C ILE A 55 -3.20 -10.22 -5.39
N LYS A 56 -2.58 -11.37 -5.13
CA LYS A 56 -2.49 -12.51 -6.04
C LYS A 56 -3.09 -13.72 -5.32
N ASP A 57 -4.41 -13.84 -5.37
CA ASP A 57 -5.16 -14.88 -4.69
C ASP A 57 -6.23 -15.42 -5.67
N GLU A 58 -6.15 -16.70 -6.00
CA GLU A 58 -7.06 -17.34 -6.94
C GLU A 58 -8.52 -17.24 -6.48
N LYS A 59 -8.78 -17.32 -5.17
CA LYS A 59 -10.13 -17.18 -4.61
C LYS A 59 -10.65 -15.77 -4.80
N PHE A 60 -9.78 -14.76 -4.76
CA PHE A 60 -10.15 -13.39 -5.07
C PHE A 60 -10.56 -13.25 -6.53
N ASP A 61 -9.77 -13.81 -7.46
CA ASP A 61 -10.07 -13.76 -8.90
C ASP A 61 -11.37 -14.50 -9.25
N GLU A 62 -11.59 -15.67 -8.66
CA GLU A 62 -12.86 -16.40 -8.76
C GLU A 62 -14.04 -15.56 -8.26
N ASN A 63 -13.88 -14.90 -7.12
CA ASN A 63 -14.92 -14.05 -6.56
C ASN A 63 -15.22 -12.86 -7.48
N ILE A 64 -14.21 -12.24 -8.10
CA ILE A 64 -14.39 -11.21 -9.14
C ILE A 64 -15.14 -11.76 -10.36
N LYS A 65 -14.85 -12.99 -10.80
CA LYS A 65 -15.61 -13.66 -11.89
C LYS A 65 -17.07 -13.88 -11.49
N SER A 66 -17.37 -14.18 -10.23
CA SER A 66 -18.75 -14.31 -9.77
C SER A 66 -19.53 -12.98 -9.82
N PHE A 67 -18.86 -11.83 -9.64
CA PHE A 67 -19.48 -10.53 -9.94
C PHE A 67 -19.84 -10.39 -11.42
N ASP A 68 -18.99 -10.86 -12.32
CA ASP A 68 -19.26 -10.84 -13.77
C ASP A 68 -20.45 -11.72 -14.15
N SER A 69 -20.54 -12.92 -13.58
CA SER A 69 -21.69 -13.80 -13.79
C SER A 69 -23.00 -13.14 -13.34
N LEU A 70 -23.00 -12.45 -12.20
CA LEU A 70 -24.18 -11.78 -11.68
C LEU A 70 -24.56 -10.54 -12.52
N LEU A 71 -23.59 -9.77 -12.97
CA LEU A 71 -23.82 -8.64 -13.90
C LEU A 71 -24.38 -9.12 -15.25
N ASN A 72 -23.86 -10.22 -15.78
CA ASN A 72 -24.38 -10.83 -17.01
C ASN A 72 -25.82 -11.33 -16.85
N LEU A 73 -26.15 -11.91 -15.69
CA LEU A 73 -27.53 -12.30 -15.37
C LEU A 73 -28.46 -11.09 -15.35
N ILE A 74 -28.04 -9.98 -14.72
CA ILE A 74 -28.81 -8.73 -14.70
C ILE A 74 -29.02 -8.19 -16.12
N GLY A 75 -27.98 -8.21 -16.97
CA GLY A 75 -28.11 -7.81 -18.38
C GLY A 75 -29.22 -8.58 -19.10
N LYS A 76 -29.20 -9.92 -18.99
CA LYS A 76 -30.24 -10.79 -19.58
C LYS A 76 -31.64 -10.54 -19.02
N LEU A 77 -31.74 -10.21 -17.72
CA LEU A 77 -33.02 -9.89 -17.09
C LEU A 77 -33.59 -8.58 -17.64
N LYS A 78 -32.76 -7.55 -17.87
CA LYS A 78 -33.20 -6.27 -18.45
C LYS A 78 -33.70 -6.41 -19.88
N GLU A 79 -33.16 -7.35 -20.66
CA GLU A 79 -33.59 -7.63 -22.04
C GLU A 79 -34.94 -8.38 -22.12
N ASN A 80 -35.40 -8.98 -21.02
CA ASN A 80 -36.57 -9.85 -21.03
C ASN A 80 -37.85 -9.10 -20.61
N LYS A 81 -38.77 -8.89 -21.57
CA LYS A 81 -40.02 -8.14 -21.40
C LYS A 81 -41.02 -8.73 -20.37
N LYS A 82 -40.85 -9.99 -19.93
CA LYS A 82 -41.70 -10.67 -18.93
C LYS A 82 -41.23 -10.53 -17.49
N LEU A 83 -40.33 -9.58 -17.22
CA LEU A 83 -39.74 -9.38 -15.89
C LEU A 83 -40.78 -9.21 -14.77
N SER A 84 -41.99 -8.75 -15.09
CA SER A 84 -43.07 -8.47 -14.13
C SER A 84 -43.67 -9.66 -13.38
N GLU A 85 -43.63 -10.87 -13.94
CA GLU A 85 -44.33 -12.02 -13.36
C GLU A 85 -43.52 -12.76 -12.28
N ASN A 86 -42.20 -12.55 -12.20
CA ASN A 86 -41.30 -13.26 -11.26
C ASN A 86 -40.41 -12.32 -10.43
N LYS A 87 -40.80 -11.05 -10.29
CA LYS A 87 -40.01 -9.96 -9.69
C LYS A 87 -39.46 -10.28 -8.31
N GLU A 88 -40.33 -10.64 -7.37
CA GLU A 88 -39.94 -10.84 -5.98
C GLU A 88 -38.94 -12.01 -5.83
N LYS A 89 -39.09 -13.06 -6.65
CA LYS A 89 -38.15 -14.19 -6.70
C LYS A 89 -36.79 -13.76 -7.25
N ILE A 90 -36.77 -12.94 -8.30
CA ILE A 90 -35.54 -12.40 -8.90
C ILE A 90 -34.82 -11.49 -7.90
N GLU A 91 -35.54 -10.57 -7.25
CA GLU A 91 -34.95 -9.68 -6.25
C GLU A 91 -34.39 -10.45 -5.05
N LYS A 92 -35.14 -11.41 -4.50
CA LYS A 92 -34.66 -12.28 -3.41
C LYS A 92 -33.40 -13.05 -3.84
N TYR A 93 -33.38 -13.58 -5.06
CA TYR A 93 -32.22 -14.27 -5.60
C TYR A 93 -31.01 -13.34 -5.74
N LEU A 94 -31.17 -12.17 -6.36
CA LEU A 94 -30.09 -11.19 -6.53
C LEU A 94 -29.55 -10.74 -5.17
N ASN A 95 -30.42 -10.36 -4.23
CA ASN A 95 -30.03 -9.93 -2.89
C ASN A 95 -29.25 -11.02 -2.13
N LYS A 96 -29.68 -12.28 -2.21
CA LYS A 96 -28.95 -13.41 -1.61
C LYS A 96 -27.54 -13.52 -2.19
N ASN A 97 -27.42 -13.54 -3.52
CA ASN A 97 -26.12 -13.66 -4.19
C ASN A 97 -25.20 -12.47 -3.89
N ILE A 98 -25.72 -11.24 -3.88
CA ILE A 98 -24.94 -10.04 -3.52
C ILE A 98 -24.40 -10.14 -2.10
N LYS A 99 -25.23 -10.58 -1.15
CA LYS A 99 -24.83 -10.77 0.25
C LYS A 99 -23.74 -11.82 0.39
N GLU A 100 -23.88 -12.95 -0.31
CA GLU A 100 -22.88 -14.02 -0.34
C GLU A 100 -21.56 -13.53 -0.95
N LEU A 101 -21.59 -12.83 -2.09
CA LEU A 101 -20.40 -12.25 -2.71
C LEU A 101 -19.71 -11.23 -1.81
N ASN A 102 -20.48 -10.37 -1.13
CA ASN A 102 -19.92 -9.40 -0.19
C ASN A 102 -19.25 -10.10 1.00
N ASN A 103 -19.87 -11.14 1.56
CA ASN A 103 -19.29 -11.91 2.65
C ASN A 103 -18.01 -12.65 2.21
N LYS A 104 -18.03 -13.29 1.04
CA LYS A 104 -16.84 -13.96 0.46
C LYS A 104 -15.71 -12.95 0.24
N SER A 105 -16.03 -11.77 -0.31
CA SER A 105 -15.06 -10.68 -0.50
C SER A 105 -14.43 -10.23 0.83
N LYS A 106 -15.24 -10.07 1.88
CA LYS A 106 -14.77 -9.66 3.21
C LYS A 106 -13.81 -10.68 3.81
N GLU A 107 -14.16 -11.96 3.79
CA GLU A 107 -13.31 -13.01 4.37
C GLU A 107 -12.00 -13.18 3.59
N ILE A 108 -12.04 -13.11 2.26
CA ILE A 108 -10.81 -13.14 1.43
C ILE A 108 -9.91 -11.96 1.80
N LEU A 109 -10.45 -10.73 1.83
CA LEU A 109 -9.68 -9.54 2.15
C LEU A 109 -9.15 -9.55 3.59
N LYS A 110 -9.90 -10.12 4.54
CA LYS A 110 -9.48 -10.26 5.94
C LYS A 110 -8.30 -11.22 6.07
N THR A 111 -8.40 -12.41 5.47
CA THR A 111 -7.33 -13.41 5.46
C THR A 111 -6.08 -12.86 4.76
N TRP A 112 -6.27 -12.26 3.59
CA TRP A 112 -5.19 -11.64 2.84
C TRP A 112 -4.50 -10.54 3.66
N LYS A 113 -5.27 -9.67 4.33
CA LYS A 113 -4.72 -8.60 5.19
C LYS A 113 -3.83 -9.16 6.29
N ILE A 114 -4.28 -10.19 7.00
CA ILE A 114 -3.51 -10.80 8.10
C ILE A 114 -2.17 -11.34 7.57
N GLN A 115 -2.21 -12.06 6.45
CA GLN A 115 -1.01 -12.61 5.84
C GLN A 115 -0.07 -11.50 5.33
N HIS A 116 -0.62 -10.48 4.67
CA HIS A 116 0.12 -9.32 4.20
C HIS A 116 0.81 -8.57 5.33
N GLU A 117 0.10 -8.27 6.43
CA GLU A 117 0.68 -7.58 7.59
C GLU A 117 1.82 -8.39 8.21
N LYS A 118 1.68 -9.72 8.30
CA LYS A 118 2.73 -10.62 8.78
C LYS A 118 3.97 -10.59 7.88
N ASP A 119 3.76 -10.68 6.56
CA ASP A 119 4.85 -10.70 5.59
C ASP A 119 5.56 -9.34 5.48
N MET A 120 4.81 -8.24 5.57
CA MET A 120 5.33 -6.88 5.64
C MET A 120 6.19 -6.69 6.88
N LYS A 121 5.70 -7.10 8.06
CA LYS A 121 6.44 -6.99 9.31
C LYS A 121 7.76 -7.77 9.27
N LYS A 122 7.72 -9.02 8.79
CA LYS A 122 8.92 -9.86 8.65
C LYS A 122 9.97 -9.22 7.72
N LEU A 123 9.54 -8.71 6.56
CA LEU A 123 10.46 -8.04 5.64
C LEU A 123 11.02 -6.75 6.26
N GLN A 124 10.19 -5.95 6.92
CA GLN A 124 10.58 -4.71 7.56
C GLN A 124 11.62 -4.94 8.67
N GLU A 125 11.43 -5.97 9.50
CA GLU A 125 12.39 -6.36 10.54
C GLU A 125 13.74 -6.77 9.94
N ASN A 126 13.73 -7.55 8.85
CA ASN A 126 14.96 -7.96 8.15
C ASN A 126 15.71 -6.76 7.54
N LEU A 127 14.98 -5.86 6.90
CA LEU A 127 15.56 -4.65 6.30
C LEU A 127 16.05 -3.68 7.39
N LEU A 128 15.33 -3.54 8.50
CA LEU A 128 15.76 -2.74 9.64
C LEU A 128 17.05 -3.29 10.26
N LYS A 129 17.16 -4.62 10.43
CA LYS A 129 18.39 -5.26 10.92
C LYS A 129 19.58 -4.94 10.01
N SER A 130 19.37 -5.05 8.70
CA SER A 130 20.38 -4.72 7.69
C SER A 130 20.72 -3.23 7.70
N GLY A 131 19.71 -2.36 7.80
CA GLY A 131 19.86 -0.91 7.89
C GLY A 131 20.68 -0.50 9.12
N LYS A 132 20.40 -1.06 10.29
CA LYS A 132 21.19 -0.80 11.51
C LYS A 132 22.67 -1.16 11.35
N LEU A 133 22.98 -2.27 10.67
CA LEU A 133 24.37 -2.65 10.38
C LEU A 133 25.05 -1.65 9.43
N ILE A 134 24.32 -1.15 8.43
CA ILE A 134 24.86 -0.12 7.53
C ILE A 134 25.06 1.20 8.28
N SER A 135 24.08 1.62 9.09
CA SER A 135 24.12 2.82 9.93
C SER A 135 25.37 2.82 10.83
N SER A 136 25.61 1.74 11.57
CA SER A 136 26.77 1.67 12.46
C SER A 136 28.10 1.76 11.71
N LYS A 137 28.21 1.14 10.53
CA LYS A 137 29.40 1.26 9.68
C LYS A 137 29.61 2.68 9.14
N LEU A 138 28.53 3.37 8.76
CA LEU A 138 28.59 4.76 8.33
C LEU A 138 29.02 5.68 9.47
N GLU A 139 28.45 5.50 10.67
CA GLU A 139 28.82 6.27 11.85
C GLU A 139 30.29 6.10 12.21
N LEU A 140 30.82 4.87 12.17
CA LEU A 140 32.24 4.61 12.39
C LEU A 140 33.12 5.34 11.37
N LEU A 141 32.77 5.26 10.08
CA LEU A 141 33.48 5.96 9.01
C LEU A 141 33.48 7.49 9.21
N ILE A 142 32.31 8.05 9.50
CA ILE A 142 32.13 9.50 9.73
C ILE A 142 32.97 9.96 10.93
N ASN A 143 32.89 9.23 12.04
CA ASN A 143 33.64 9.57 13.26
C ASN A 143 35.14 9.48 13.05
N TYR A 144 35.61 8.46 12.32
CA TYR A 144 37.02 8.31 11.98
C TYR A 144 37.52 9.52 11.15
N ILE A 145 36.81 9.89 10.08
CA ILE A 145 37.24 11.01 9.23
C ILE A 145 37.19 12.33 9.99
N ASN A 146 36.14 12.56 10.79
CA ASN A 146 36.06 13.75 11.64
C ASN A 146 37.28 13.86 12.57
N LYS A 147 37.67 12.76 13.22
CA LYS A 147 38.81 12.73 14.14
C LYS A 147 40.16 12.91 13.44
N VAL A 148 40.34 12.30 12.27
CA VAL A 148 41.65 12.26 11.59
C VAL A 148 41.88 13.48 10.69
N LYS A 149 40.84 13.96 9.98
CA LYS A 149 40.97 14.97 8.93
C LYS A 149 40.34 16.32 9.28
N LEU A 150 39.38 16.36 10.22
CA LEU A 150 38.60 17.57 10.52
C LEU A 150 38.71 18.01 11.98
N ASN A 151 39.69 17.51 12.73
CA ASN A 151 39.91 17.85 14.14
C ASN A 151 40.67 19.17 14.30
N LYS A 152 40.13 20.25 13.75
CA LYS A 152 40.64 21.62 13.88
C LYS A 152 39.54 22.66 13.74
N THR A 153 39.79 23.86 14.25
CA THR A 153 38.82 24.97 14.34
C THR A 153 38.55 25.63 12.99
N THR A 154 39.58 25.84 12.16
CA THR A 154 39.44 26.47 10.84
C THR A 154 39.67 25.43 9.74
N LEU A 155 38.66 25.26 8.89
CA LEU A 155 38.69 24.34 7.75
C LEU A 155 38.99 25.10 6.47
N ASN A 156 39.80 24.52 5.59
CA ASN A 156 39.94 25.02 4.23
C ASN A 156 38.71 24.62 3.38
N LEU A 157 38.69 25.06 2.11
CA LEU A 157 37.57 24.78 1.20
C LEU A 157 37.35 23.28 1.00
N LYS A 158 38.42 22.49 0.79
CA LYS A 158 38.34 21.03 0.60
C LYS A 158 37.74 20.34 1.83
N GLU A 159 38.21 20.69 3.02
CA GLU A 159 37.75 20.15 4.30
C GLU A 159 36.29 20.55 4.60
N SER A 160 35.89 21.75 4.20
CA SER A 160 34.50 22.20 4.30
C SER A 160 33.59 21.38 3.39
N LEU A 161 34.02 21.10 2.16
CA LEU A 161 33.32 20.22 1.21
C LEU A 161 33.29 18.74 1.68
N LEU A 162 34.34 18.30 2.38
CA LEU A 162 34.40 16.99 3.03
C LEU A 162 33.37 16.90 4.16
N LYS A 163 33.33 17.90 5.04
CA LYS A 163 32.37 18.00 6.15
C LYS A 163 30.93 18.00 5.65
N ALA A 164 30.62 18.72 4.59
CA ALA A 164 29.29 18.72 3.98
C ALA A 164 28.86 17.32 3.50
N ASN A 165 29.78 16.56 2.88
CA ASN A 165 29.48 15.18 2.46
C ASN A 165 29.27 14.25 3.68
N LEU A 166 30.07 14.38 4.74
CA LEU A 166 29.87 13.61 5.98
C LEU A 166 28.51 13.90 6.64
N ILE A 167 28.01 15.13 6.56
CA ILE A 167 26.66 15.48 7.05
C ILE A 167 25.59 14.71 6.25
N ARG A 168 25.67 14.68 4.92
CA ARG A 168 24.74 13.89 4.09
C ARG A 168 24.78 12.40 4.44
N LEU A 169 25.98 11.83 4.62
CA LEU A 169 26.12 10.43 5.05
C LEU A 169 25.52 10.19 6.43
N LYS A 170 25.63 11.14 7.36
CA LYS A 170 24.99 11.07 8.68
C LYS A 170 23.47 11.05 8.58
N GLU A 171 22.89 11.84 7.68
CA GLU A 171 21.45 11.81 7.40
C GLU A 171 21.02 10.46 6.82
N LYS A 172 21.78 9.89 5.87
CA LYS A 172 21.50 8.55 5.33
C LYS A 172 21.61 7.46 6.39
N SER A 173 22.60 7.57 7.28
CA SER A 173 22.75 6.67 8.44
C SER A 173 21.47 6.66 9.28
N LYS A 174 20.94 7.85 9.59
CA LYS A 174 19.69 7.99 10.32
C LYS A 174 18.52 7.34 9.59
N LEU A 175 18.37 7.56 8.27
CA LEU A 175 17.32 6.91 7.47
C LEU A 175 17.36 5.38 7.57
N PHE A 176 18.55 4.78 7.52
CA PHE A 176 18.68 3.33 7.71
C PHE A 176 18.27 2.87 9.11
N SER A 177 18.64 3.63 10.15
CA SER A 177 18.30 3.31 11.53
C SER A 177 16.79 3.43 11.82
N ASP A 178 16.13 4.38 11.15
CA ASP A 178 14.72 4.71 11.32
C ASP A 178 13.80 3.99 10.32
N PHE A 179 14.33 3.19 9.39
CA PHE A 179 13.56 2.55 8.31
C PHE A 179 12.36 1.72 8.80
N GLY A 180 12.45 1.17 10.02
CA GLY A 180 11.36 0.42 10.67
C GLY A 180 10.15 1.28 11.08
N LYS A 181 10.27 2.61 11.03
CA LYS A 181 9.19 3.56 11.38
C LYS A 181 8.38 3.99 10.16
N GLU A 182 8.85 3.69 8.95
CA GLU A 182 8.16 4.03 7.71
C GLU A 182 6.97 3.10 7.44
N ASN A 183 5.96 3.61 6.73
CA ASN A 183 4.79 2.83 6.32
C ASN A 183 4.85 2.60 4.82
N PHE A 184 4.66 1.34 4.40
CA PHE A 184 4.71 0.93 3.01
C PHE A 184 3.42 0.24 2.61
N TYR A 185 3.02 0.40 1.35
CA TYR A 185 1.79 -0.25 0.87
C TYR A 185 2.00 -1.75 0.61
N ASN A 186 3.17 -2.13 0.10
CA ASN A 186 3.52 -3.50 -0.23
C ASN A 186 5.03 -3.73 -0.15
N GLN A 187 5.45 -4.99 -0.30
CA GLN A 187 6.86 -5.37 -0.16
C GLN A 187 7.77 -4.76 -1.22
N ASP A 188 7.27 -4.55 -2.44
CA ASP A 188 8.07 -4.00 -3.53
C ASP A 188 8.35 -2.52 -3.30
N ASP A 189 7.35 -1.77 -2.82
CA ASP A 189 7.48 -0.40 -2.36
C ASP A 189 8.58 -0.27 -1.29
N MET A 190 8.50 -1.12 -0.26
CA MET A 190 9.52 -1.20 0.80
C MET A 190 10.93 -1.51 0.26
N LYS A 191 11.06 -2.52 -0.60
CA LYS A 191 12.36 -2.90 -1.21
C LYS A 191 12.93 -1.76 -2.05
N ASN A 192 12.10 -1.09 -2.83
CA ASN A 192 12.50 0.01 -3.69
C ASN A 192 12.97 1.22 -2.87
N ALA A 193 12.24 1.56 -1.80
CA ALA A 193 12.65 2.61 -0.87
C ALA A 193 14.02 2.30 -0.24
N PHE A 194 14.22 1.09 0.27
CA PHE A 194 15.50 0.69 0.85
C PHE A 194 16.65 0.71 -0.17
N LYS A 195 16.41 0.20 -1.39
CA LYS A 195 17.38 0.22 -2.49
C LYS A 195 17.75 1.65 -2.91
N LYS A 196 16.80 2.58 -2.90
CA LYS A 196 17.05 3.99 -3.18
C LYS A 196 18.02 4.59 -2.17
N ILE A 197 17.80 4.37 -0.87
CA ILE A 197 18.71 4.83 0.19
C ILE A 197 20.12 4.27 -0.04
N ILE A 198 20.25 2.95 -0.30
CA ILE A 198 21.54 2.32 -0.61
C ILE A 198 22.25 2.99 -1.78
N ASN A 199 21.55 3.24 -2.88
CA ASN A 199 22.15 3.80 -4.08
C ASN A 199 22.61 5.25 -3.85
N GLU A 200 21.84 6.04 -3.12
CA GLU A 200 22.23 7.41 -2.73
C GLU A 200 23.45 7.39 -1.81
N THR A 201 23.45 6.54 -0.78
CA THR A 201 24.61 6.36 0.10
C THR A 201 25.86 5.92 -0.66
N LYS A 202 25.73 5.01 -1.63
CA LYS A 202 26.86 4.59 -2.47
C LYS A 202 27.47 5.76 -3.25
N LYS A 203 26.63 6.64 -3.81
CA LYS A 203 27.11 7.85 -4.50
C LYS A 203 27.88 8.76 -3.56
N ASP A 204 27.33 9.02 -2.37
CA ASP A 204 27.99 9.86 -1.36
C ASP A 204 29.33 9.26 -0.89
N ILE A 205 29.41 7.93 -0.71
CA ILE A 205 30.66 7.22 -0.37
C ILE A 205 31.70 7.34 -1.50
N ILE A 206 31.29 7.24 -2.77
CA ILE A 206 32.21 7.39 -3.91
C ILE A 206 32.75 8.81 -3.97
N GLU A 207 31.89 9.81 -3.81
CA GLU A 207 32.30 11.22 -3.75
C GLU A 207 33.26 11.46 -2.57
N LEU A 208 32.98 10.87 -1.41
CA LEU A 208 33.83 10.93 -0.23
C LEU A 208 35.21 10.33 -0.51
N LYS A 209 35.25 9.15 -1.12
CA LYS A 209 36.50 8.47 -1.50
C LYS A 209 37.33 9.31 -2.46
N ASN A 210 36.72 9.94 -3.46
CA ASN A 210 37.43 10.77 -4.42
C ASN A 210 38.05 12.00 -3.74
N LYS A 211 37.29 12.69 -2.89
CA LYS A 211 37.79 13.83 -2.12
C LYS A 211 38.95 13.48 -1.19
N LEU A 212 38.97 12.27 -0.64
CA LEU A 212 40.06 11.80 0.23
C LEU A 212 41.31 11.37 -0.55
N LYS A 213 41.21 11.10 -1.87
CA LYS A 213 42.35 10.74 -2.72
C LYS A 213 43.12 11.95 -3.21
N GLU A 214 42.47 13.09 -3.39
CA GLU A 214 43.08 14.36 -3.82
C GLU A 214 43.99 15.02 -2.75
N ASP A 215 44.28 14.28 -1.66
CA ASP A 215 45.23 14.62 -0.60
C ASP A 215 46.62 13.95 -0.79
N TYR A 216 46.80 13.13 -1.85
CA TYR A 216 48.07 12.50 -2.26
C TYR A 216 48.52 12.97 -3.63
#